data_AF-A0A4U6NIL2-F1
#
_entry.id   AF-A0A4U6NIL2-F1
#
_cell.length_a   1.000
_cell.length_b   1.000
_cell.length_c   1.000
_cell.angle_alpha   90.00
_cell.angle_beta   90.00
_cell.angle_gamma   90.00
#
_symmetry.space_group_name_H-M   'P 1'
#
loop_
_entity.id
_entity.type
_entity.pdbx_description
1 polymer ?
#
loop_
_entity_poly.entity_id
_entity_poly.type
_entity_poly.pdbx_seq_one_letter_code
_entity_poly.pdbx_strand_id
1 'polypeptide(L)'
;MAERPGWHGIPPSADRYVPPLQCDAPTDGITEPLKSPALWVELDYPDGSTRTMKGFAMAWTGSLVLAQWIEYSRAREAWVEASRCRRRAISPPATHAA
;
A
#
# COMPACT_ATOMS: atom_id res chain seq x y z
N MET A 1 -28.08 -17.48 -13.36
CA MET A 1 -27.98 -16.08 -12.85
C MET A 1 -27.60 -16.19 -11.38
N ALA A 2 -26.40 -15.75 -10.99
CA ALA A 2 -25.96 -15.82 -9.59
C ALA A 2 -26.49 -14.58 -8.84
N GLU A 3 -27.15 -14.84 -7.72
CA GLU A 3 -27.75 -13.84 -6.83
C GLU A 3 -26.67 -12.92 -6.26
N ARG A 4 -26.89 -11.60 -6.31
CA ARG A 4 -25.96 -10.62 -5.74
C ARG A 4 -26.13 -10.65 -4.21
N PRO A 5 -25.10 -11.06 -3.43
CA PRO A 5 -25.22 -11.01 -1.99
C PRO A 5 -25.31 -9.55 -1.55
N GLY A 6 -26.34 -9.20 -0.79
CA GLY A 6 -26.45 -7.91 -0.13
C GLY A 6 -25.28 -7.66 0.83
N TRP A 7 -25.17 -6.43 1.33
CA TRP A 7 -24.11 -5.91 2.23
C TRP A 7 -24.01 -6.62 3.60
N HIS A 8 -24.62 -7.80 3.76
CA HIS A 8 -24.66 -8.62 4.98
C HIS A 8 -23.86 -9.92 4.86
N GLY A 9 -22.76 -9.91 4.10
CA GLY A 9 -21.78 -10.99 4.13
C GLY A 9 -20.75 -10.75 5.22
N ILE A 10 -20.33 -11.80 5.94
CA ILE A 10 -19.09 -11.77 6.74
C ILE A 10 -18.02 -11.19 5.82
N PRO A 11 -17.37 -10.05 6.16
CA PRO A 11 -16.34 -9.49 5.30
C PRO A 11 -15.32 -10.61 5.02
N PRO A 12 -14.82 -10.76 3.78
CA PRO A 12 -13.82 -11.79 3.48
C PRO A 12 -12.75 -11.66 4.54
N SER A 13 -12.63 -12.70 5.36
CA SER A 13 -11.97 -12.58 6.65
C SER A 13 -10.52 -12.15 6.42
N ALA A 14 -9.97 -11.42 7.39
CA ALA A 14 -8.55 -11.08 7.40
C ALA A 14 -7.64 -12.31 7.21
N ASP A 15 -8.16 -13.52 7.43
CA ASP A 15 -7.52 -14.82 7.17
C ASP A 15 -7.20 -15.09 5.69
N ARG A 16 -7.79 -14.35 4.75
CA ARG A 16 -7.43 -14.44 3.31
C ARG A 16 -6.28 -13.52 2.92
N TYR A 17 -5.79 -12.70 3.85
CA TYR A 17 -4.64 -11.85 3.58
C TYR A 17 -3.38 -12.71 3.44
N VAL A 18 -2.77 -12.62 2.27
CA VAL A 18 -1.43 -13.14 2.02
C VAL A 18 -0.50 -11.93 1.94
N PRO A 19 0.56 -11.86 2.76
CA PRO A 19 1.51 -10.77 2.65
C PRO A 19 2.23 -10.81 1.31
N PRO A 20 2.51 -9.65 0.69
CA PRO A 20 3.35 -9.62 -0.49
C PRO A 20 4.78 -10.04 -0.13
N LEU A 21 5.54 -10.40 -1.15
CA LEU A 21 6.99 -10.50 -1.06
C LEU A 21 7.55 -9.12 -0.71
N GLN A 22 8.49 -9.08 0.22
CA GLN A 22 9.11 -7.84 0.69
C GLN A 22 10.61 -8.06 0.88
N CYS A 23 11.37 -6.97 0.78
CA CYS A 23 12.78 -6.95 1.12
C CYS A 23 12.96 -7.02 2.65
N ASP A 24 14.14 -7.41 3.08
CA ASP A 24 14.52 -7.26 4.48
C ASP A 24 14.50 -5.79 4.90
N ALA A 25 14.10 -5.54 6.15
CA ALA A 25 14.12 -4.20 6.70
C ALA A 25 15.58 -3.70 6.77
N PRO A 26 15.89 -2.52 6.22
CA PRO A 26 17.21 -1.93 6.38
C PRO A 26 17.47 -1.59 7.84
N THR A 27 18.74 -1.62 8.24
CA THR A 27 19.16 -1.30 9.62
C THR A 27 19.69 0.12 9.77
N ASP A 28 20.01 0.79 8.66
CA ASP A 28 20.61 2.12 8.60
C ASP A 28 20.10 2.93 7.40
N GLY A 29 20.49 4.22 7.35
CA GLY A 29 20.14 5.11 6.24
C GLY A 29 18.65 5.38 6.07
N ILE A 30 17.84 5.08 7.09
CA ILE A 30 16.38 5.24 7.06
C ILE A 30 16.04 6.72 7.24
N THR A 31 15.27 7.24 6.31
CA THR A 31 14.64 8.56 6.39
C THR A 31 13.16 8.40 6.65
N GLU A 32 12.66 9.04 7.70
CA GLU A 32 11.23 9.15 8.01
C GLU A 32 10.70 10.54 7.60
N PRO A 33 9.59 10.63 6.86
CA PRO A 33 8.99 11.89 6.48
C PRO A 33 8.19 12.52 7.63
N LEU A 34 8.19 13.85 7.72
CA LEU A 34 7.21 14.58 8.53
C LEU A 34 5.77 14.37 8.03
N LYS A 35 5.59 14.18 6.71
CA LYS A 35 4.32 13.88 6.05
C LYS A 35 4.53 12.81 5.01
N SER A 36 3.90 11.65 5.18
CA SER A 36 4.06 10.50 4.29
C SER A 36 3.60 10.82 2.86
N PRO A 37 4.52 10.84 1.87
CA PRO A 37 4.16 11.09 0.48
C PRO A 37 3.27 9.98 -0.06
N ALA A 38 2.24 10.34 -0.84
CA ALA A 38 1.41 9.36 -1.50
C ALA A 38 2.12 8.72 -2.70
N LEU A 39 1.92 7.42 -2.86
CA LEU A 39 2.52 6.64 -3.93
C LEU A 39 1.57 5.60 -4.52
N TRP A 40 1.93 5.15 -5.71
CA TRP A 40 1.59 3.84 -6.24
C TRP A 40 2.73 2.90 -5.90
N VAL A 41 2.42 1.74 -5.32
CA VAL A 41 3.39 0.66 -5.05
C VAL A 41 2.99 -0.58 -5.83
N GLU A 42 3.95 -1.20 -6.49
CA GLU A 42 3.80 -2.52 -7.09
C GLU A 42 4.23 -3.59 -6.09
N LEU A 43 3.35 -4.56 -5.85
CA LEU A 43 3.54 -5.63 -4.88
C LEU A 43 3.43 -6.98 -5.60
N ASP A 44 4.47 -7.80 -5.47
CA ASP A 44 4.47 -9.18 -5.94
C ASP A 44 4.00 -10.09 -4.80
N TYR A 45 3.13 -11.05 -5.10
CA TYR A 45 2.57 -11.98 -4.13
C TYR A 45 3.13 -13.40 -4.35
N PRO A 46 3.11 -14.28 -3.32
CA PRO A 46 3.60 -15.65 -3.43
C PRO A 46 2.93 -16.51 -4.50
N ASP A 47 1.72 -16.14 -4.94
CA ASP A 47 1.01 -16.79 -6.04
C ASP A 47 1.51 -16.38 -7.44
N GLY A 48 2.54 -15.52 -7.50
CA GLY A 48 3.11 -14.96 -8.72
C GLY A 48 2.33 -13.78 -9.29
N SER A 49 1.25 -13.33 -8.63
CA SER A 49 0.51 -12.15 -9.07
C SER A 49 1.22 -10.85 -8.65
N THR A 50 1.14 -9.84 -9.51
CA THR A 50 1.58 -8.47 -9.19
C THR A 50 0.37 -7.57 -9.10
N ARG A 51 0.30 -6.73 -8.06
CA ARG A 51 -0.79 -5.75 -7.88
C ARG A 51 -0.22 -4.37 -7.60
N THR A 52 -0.83 -3.35 -8.21
CA THR A 52 -0.51 -1.96 -7.91
C THR A 52 -1.48 -1.42 -6.86
N MET A 53 -0.95 -1.02 -5.71
CA MET A 53 -1.73 -0.48 -4.60
C MET A 53 -1.53 1.02 -4.44
N LYS A 54 -2.57 1.66 -3.91
CA LYS A 54 -2.57 3.04 -3.45
C LYS A 54 -2.01 3.07 -2.03
N GLY A 55 -0.88 3.74 -1.83
CA GLY A 55 -0.23 3.76 -0.53
C GLY A 55 0.47 5.07 -0.20
N PHE A 56 1.27 5.02 0.86
CA PHE A 56 2.11 6.11 1.34
C PHE A 56 3.51 5.58 1.65
N ALA A 57 4.55 6.38 1.38
CA ALA A 57 5.90 6.10 1.85
C ALA A 57 6.02 6.50 3.31
N MET A 58 6.19 5.51 4.18
CA MET A 58 6.34 5.69 5.63
C MET A 58 7.80 5.90 6.03
N ALA A 59 8.73 5.32 5.29
CA ALA A 59 10.16 5.52 5.41
C ALA A 59 10.86 5.12 4.10
N TRP A 60 12.11 5.53 3.90
CA TRP A 60 12.91 5.07 2.76
C TRP A 60 14.41 5.13 3.03
N THR A 61 15.17 4.39 2.24
CA THR A 61 16.61 4.53 2.08
C THR A 61 16.91 5.03 0.66
N GLY A 62 18.17 4.96 0.21
CA GLY A 62 18.51 5.25 -1.19
C GLY A 62 17.90 4.27 -2.20
N SER A 63 17.52 3.06 -1.77
CA SER A 63 17.06 1.98 -2.66
C SER A 63 15.77 1.29 -2.23
N LEU A 64 15.33 1.45 -0.98
CA LEU A 64 14.14 0.79 -0.44
C LEU A 64 13.13 1.82 0.06
N VAL A 65 11.85 1.46 0.00
CA VAL A 65 10.73 2.25 0.53
C VAL A 65 9.86 1.36 1.40
N LEU A 66 9.56 1.80 2.61
CA LEU A 66 8.51 1.21 3.44
C LEU A 66 7.17 1.77 2.97
N ALA A 67 6.44 0.97 2.20
CA ALA A 67 5.13 1.35 1.70
C ALA A 67 4.05 0.89 2.67
N GLN A 68 3.09 1.77 3.00
CA GLN A 68 1.87 1.42 3.73
C GLN A 68 0.64 1.56 2.84
N TRP A 69 -0.28 0.59 2.88
CA TRP A 69 -1.58 0.62 2.19
C TRP A 69 -2.68 0.03 3.07
N ILE A 70 -3.94 0.21 2.62
CA ILE A 70 -5.10 -0.41 3.26
C ILE A 70 -5.58 -1.60 2.42
N GLU A 71 -5.68 -2.76 3.04
CA GLU A 71 -6.24 -3.96 2.43
C GLU A 71 -7.09 -4.70 3.47
N TYR A 72 -8.31 -5.07 3.10
CA TYR A 72 -9.32 -5.63 4.01
C TYR A 72 -9.50 -4.78 5.28
N SER A 73 -9.58 -3.45 5.11
CA SER A 73 -9.74 -2.45 6.18
C SER A 73 -8.65 -2.44 7.25
N ARG A 74 -7.46 -2.97 6.94
CA ARG A 74 -6.28 -2.95 7.83
C ARG A 74 -5.09 -2.28 7.14
N ALA A 75 -4.31 -1.55 7.91
CA ALA A 75 -3.00 -1.06 7.47
C ALA A 75 -2.05 -2.25 7.28
N ARG A 76 -1.39 -2.26 6.13
CA ARG A 76 -0.39 -3.24 5.71
C ARG A 76 0.86 -2.51 5.31
N GLU A 77 2.00 -3.14 5.55
CA GLU A 77 3.30 -2.56 5.28
C GLU A 77 4.23 -3.58 4.65
N ALA A 78 5.12 -3.10 3.79
CA ALA A 78 6.19 -3.89 3.20
C ALA A 78 7.34 -2.97 2.78
N TRP A 79 8.56 -3.44 3.01
CA TRP A 79 9.74 -2.87 2.36
C TRP A 79 9.83 -3.36 0.92
N VAL A 80 9.89 -2.43 -0.02
CA VAL A 80 10.00 -2.71 -1.46
C VAL A 80 11.13 -1.91 -2.08
N GLU A 81 11.63 -2.36 -3.22
CA GLU A 81 12.55 -1.55 -4.02
C GLU A 81 11.90 -0.22 -4.42
N ALA A 82 12.68 0.86 -4.39
CA ALA A 82 12.24 2.19 -4.82
C ALA A 82 11.78 2.20 -6.30
N SER A 83 12.33 1.31 -7.13
CA SER A 83 11.93 1.07 -8.52
C SER A 83 10.46 0.67 -8.67
N ARG A 84 9.87 0.03 -7.64
CA ARG A 84 8.47 -0.41 -7.57
C ARG A 84 7.52 0.69 -7.09
N CYS A 85 8.07 1.86 -6.77
CA CYS A 85 7.33 2.97 -6.20
C CYS A 85 7.29 4.15 -7.17
N ARG A 86 6.09 4.70 -7.37
CA ARG A 86 5.90 5.91 -8.17
C ARG A 86 5.09 6.93 -7.39
N ARG A 87 5.58 8.17 -7.34
CA ARG A 87 4.87 9.27 -6.68
C ARG A 87 3.46 9.43 -7.25
N ARG A 88 2.47 9.50 -6.37
CA ARG A 88 1.07 9.74 -6.73
C ARG A 88 0.72 11.18 -6.40
N ALA A 89 0.36 11.95 -7.42
CA ALA A 89 -0.19 13.29 -7.22
C ALA A 89 -1.55 13.20 -6.51
N ILE A 90 -1.71 13.98 -5.44
CA ILE A 90 -3.01 14.22 -4.80
C ILE A 90 -3.32 15.69 -5.06
N SER A 91 -4.35 15.94 -5.86
CA SER A 91 -4.85 17.30 -6.05
C SER A 91 -5.42 17.80 -4.72
N PRO A 92 -5.19 19.06 -4.34
CA PRO A 92 -5.91 19.68 -3.24
C PRO A 92 -7.41 19.51 -3.47
N PRO A 93 -8.21 19.24 -2.42
CA PRO A 93 -9.66 19.27 -2.58
C PRO A 93 -10.06 20.63 -3.14
N ALA A 94 -11.02 20.65 -4.07
CA ALA A 94 -11.58 21.90 -4.56
C ALA A 94 -12.15 22.66 -3.36
N THR A 95 -11.63 23.86 -3.11
CA THR A 95 -12.15 24.74 -2.07
C THR A 95 -13.61 25.01 -2.38
N HIS A 96 -14.52 24.43 -1.61
CA HIS A 96 -15.92 24.83 -1.64
C HIS A 96 -15.97 26.25 -1.09
N ALA A 97 -16.17 27.24 -1.96
CA ALA A 97 -16.55 28.58 -1.54
C ALA A 97 -17.91 28.47 -0.84
N ALA A 98 -17.99 28.98 0.39
CA ALA A 98 -19.19 29.05 1.21
C ALA A 98 -20.19 30.07 0.66
#